data_AF-A0A8T9CL33-F1
#
_entry.id   AF-A0A8T9CL33-F1
#
_cell.length_a   1.000
_cell.length_b   1.000
_cell.length_c   1.000
_cell.angle_alpha   90.00
_cell.angle_beta   90.00
_cell.angle_gamma   90.00
#
_symmetry.space_group_name_H-M   'P 1'
#
loop_
_entity.id
_entity.type
_entity.pdbx_description
1 polymer ?
#
loop_
_entity_poly.entity_id
_entity_poly.type
_entity_poly.pdbx_seq_one_letter_code
_entity_poly.pdbx_strand_id
1 'polypeptide(L)'
;MDVNTTPRIYHKTSVETARANYSTLSHIGQKRTFDVFHGGQDTASKAIPSDVTNRDFHRPLLQAKCFEGLKASEIQDFGDRSQSEYSQRRGLALTPNSTSNPLLDLSHPSYRLPAQLVRNFANNGVKSIYPWQSECLLQSGALGGEQNLVYTAPTGGGKSLVADILMLKKVLENPGQKALLVLPYVALVQEKLRWLRKIVDGISKTAWNSSCADRPQTWRKRGDEDTVRVVGLFGGNKSKANWAETDIVVCTIEKANSLVNTAIEDGSVGLLGAVVIDELHMLNDEHRGYILELMATKLLSLEQNVQIIAMSATLNNADLLAKWLGGAKFYISRYRPVPVEEHLVFDNAVYAASTSSRFYKTATQLNSGTQLSSQAPPVPSRIIQPSQFKEFSNHLINAVVSLANETARAGYGALAVKEMQLSSAKSYPAGQVDMVIMDRRLELLHDLRSTSTGLDTTLEKTVPVGVAFHRKIVSCVVKAHFTDLDSTDAGLTAEERDLIATAYDLGVIKVIVATCSLAAGINLPARRVILHGARMGADFVGPSML
;
A
#
# COMPACT_ATOMS: atom_id res chain seq x y z
N MET A 1 -60.09 -12.20 -57.93
CA MET A 1 -60.51 -11.90 -56.55
C MET A 1 -59.24 -11.84 -55.73
N ASP A 2 -58.71 -10.62 -55.61
CA ASP A 2 -57.48 -10.32 -54.91
C ASP A 2 -57.68 -10.47 -53.40
N VAL A 3 -56.89 -11.35 -52.78
CA VAL A 3 -56.84 -11.45 -51.32
C VAL A 3 -55.54 -10.80 -50.85
N ASN A 4 -55.68 -9.52 -50.51
CA ASN A 4 -54.72 -8.74 -49.75
C ASN A 4 -54.36 -9.47 -48.44
N THR A 5 -53.09 -9.85 -48.30
CA THR A 5 -52.49 -10.17 -47.00
C THR A 5 -51.27 -9.29 -46.81
N THR A 6 -51.44 -8.22 -46.04
CA THR A 6 -50.32 -7.44 -45.51
C THR A 6 -49.95 -8.00 -44.13
N PRO A 7 -48.71 -8.45 -43.91
CA PRO A 7 -48.21 -8.61 -42.54
C PRO A 7 -47.70 -7.25 -42.06
N ARG A 8 -48.38 -6.68 -41.05
CA ARG A 8 -47.86 -5.56 -40.26
C ARG A 8 -46.65 -6.03 -39.45
N ILE A 9 -45.46 -5.61 -39.84
CA ILE A 9 -44.22 -5.78 -39.05
C ILE A 9 -44.00 -4.48 -38.26
N TYR A 10 -44.02 -4.56 -36.93
CA TYR A 10 -43.99 -3.40 -36.03
C TYR A 10 -42.60 -2.96 -35.57
N HIS A 11 -41.49 -3.51 -36.08
CA HIS A 11 -40.15 -3.06 -35.69
C HIS A 11 -39.17 -3.08 -36.86
N LYS A 12 -38.52 -1.94 -37.12
CA LYS A 12 -37.35 -1.84 -38.01
C LYS A 12 -36.10 -2.13 -37.21
N THR A 13 -35.22 -2.96 -37.77
CA THR A 13 -33.92 -3.24 -37.14
C THR A 13 -32.94 -2.09 -37.41
N SER A 14 -31.95 -1.92 -36.54
CA SER A 14 -30.86 -0.95 -36.70
C SER A 14 -30.05 -1.18 -37.99
N VAL A 15 -30.00 -2.43 -38.48
CA VAL A 15 -29.33 -2.82 -39.73
C VAL A 15 -30.08 -2.34 -40.97
N GLU A 16 -31.41 -2.43 -40.98
CA GLU A 16 -32.23 -1.92 -42.10
C GLU A 16 -32.20 -0.39 -42.16
N THR A 17 -32.14 0.26 -41.00
CA THR A 17 -31.99 1.72 -40.89
C THR A 17 -30.63 2.18 -41.41
N ALA A 18 -29.57 1.39 -41.19
CA ALA A 18 -28.23 1.67 -41.73
C ALA A 18 -28.14 1.50 -43.26
N ARG A 19 -28.84 0.50 -43.82
CA ARG A 19 -28.86 0.24 -45.28
C ARG A 19 -29.64 1.27 -46.09
N ALA A 20 -30.66 1.90 -45.50
CA ALA A 20 -31.41 2.99 -46.17
C ALA A 20 -30.62 4.31 -46.24
N ASN A 21 -29.71 4.53 -45.29
CA ASN A 21 -28.99 5.81 -45.13
C ASN A 21 -27.57 5.81 -45.74
N TYR A 22 -27.01 4.63 -46.03
CA TYR A 22 -25.63 4.53 -46.53
C TYR A 22 -25.53 3.58 -47.73
N SER A 23 -25.23 4.13 -48.90
CA SER A 23 -24.80 3.37 -50.07
C SER A 23 -23.33 2.98 -49.90
N THR A 24 -23.04 1.68 -49.83
CA THR A 24 -21.66 1.18 -49.88
C THR A 24 -21.34 0.82 -51.32
N LEU A 25 -20.76 1.79 -52.05
CA LEU A 25 -20.04 1.48 -53.28
C LEU A 25 -18.75 0.75 -52.90
N SER A 26 -18.67 -0.54 -53.26
CA SER A 26 -17.46 -1.33 -53.13
C SER A 26 -16.43 -0.90 -54.18
N HIS A 27 -15.42 -0.14 -53.76
CA HIS A 27 -14.21 -0.01 -54.56
C HIS A 27 -13.37 -1.27 -54.41
N ILE A 28 -13.35 -2.09 -55.47
CA ILE A 28 -12.45 -3.23 -55.63
C ILE A 28 -11.01 -2.68 -55.61
N GLY A 29 -10.26 -3.05 -54.56
CA GLY A 29 -8.82 -2.77 -54.50
C GLY A 29 -8.07 -3.63 -55.52
N GLN A 30 -7.45 -3.01 -56.52
CA GLN A 30 -6.41 -3.68 -57.30
C GLN A 30 -5.17 -3.86 -56.43
N LYS A 31 -4.78 -5.11 -56.21
CA LYS A 31 -3.51 -5.51 -55.58
C LYS A 31 -2.35 -4.98 -56.43
N ARG A 32 -1.49 -4.12 -55.87
CA ARG A 32 -0.22 -3.78 -56.51
C ARG A 32 0.75 -4.94 -56.35
N THR A 33 1.22 -5.48 -57.46
CA THR A 33 2.39 -6.36 -57.52
C THR A 33 3.66 -5.53 -57.34
N PHE A 34 4.55 -6.09 -56.53
CA PHE A 34 5.90 -5.63 -56.28
C PHE A 34 6.71 -5.90 -57.55
N ASP A 35 7.00 -4.87 -58.35
CA ASP A 35 8.18 -4.80 -59.22
C ASP A 35 8.16 -3.50 -60.04
N VAL A 36 9.35 -3.08 -60.46
CA VAL A 36 9.70 -1.87 -61.23
C VAL A 36 10.05 -0.65 -60.37
N PHE A 37 11.11 -0.81 -59.58
CA PHE A 37 12.14 0.23 -59.48
C PHE A 37 12.93 0.24 -60.80
N HIS A 38 12.88 1.36 -61.54
CA HIS A 38 13.99 1.99 -62.28
C HIS A 38 13.52 2.73 -63.54
N GLY A 39 14.00 3.97 -63.68
CA GLY A 39 14.37 4.54 -64.97
C GLY A 39 13.61 5.78 -65.41
N GLY A 40 14.34 6.87 -65.64
CA GLY A 40 14.00 7.85 -66.68
C GLY A 40 13.67 9.26 -66.19
N GLN A 41 14.68 10.15 -66.26
CA GLN A 41 14.47 11.57 -66.53
C GLN A 41 13.75 11.73 -67.89
N ASP A 42 12.78 12.63 -68.00
CA ASP A 42 12.84 13.77 -68.94
C ASP A 42 11.56 14.61 -69.03
N THR A 43 11.82 15.86 -69.41
CA THR A 43 10.99 17.05 -69.64
C THR A 43 9.64 16.88 -70.37
N ALA A 44 8.63 17.67 -69.97
CA ALA A 44 7.92 18.61 -70.86
C ALA A 44 6.71 19.29 -70.18
N SER A 45 6.68 20.61 -70.30
CA SER A 45 5.61 21.53 -69.96
C SER A 45 4.35 21.34 -70.81
N LYS A 46 3.18 21.19 -70.16
CA LYS A 46 1.88 21.62 -70.70
C LYS A 46 1.02 22.20 -69.58
N ALA A 47 0.67 23.47 -69.73
CA ALA A 47 -0.28 24.21 -68.91
C ALA A 47 -1.73 24.00 -69.38
N ILE A 48 -2.69 24.41 -68.54
CA ILE A 48 -4.16 24.65 -68.70
C ILE A 48 -4.99 23.81 -67.68
N PRO A 49 -6.04 24.32 -67.01
CA PRO A 49 -6.36 25.68 -66.56
C PRO A 49 -6.66 25.77 -65.02
N SER A 50 -6.72 27.01 -64.55
CA SER A 50 -7.12 27.45 -63.21
C SER A 50 -8.56 27.06 -62.84
N ASP A 51 -8.73 26.08 -61.95
CA ASP A 51 -9.80 26.05 -60.94
C ASP A 51 -9.56 24.88 -59.96
N VAL A 52 -8.64 25.08 -59.02
CA VAL A 52 -8.57 24.24 -57.82
C VAL A 52 -8.39 25.20 -56.66
N THR A 53 -9.50 25.47 -55.98
CA THR A 53 -9.50 26.08 -54.66
C THR A 53 -8.57 25.27 -53.76
N ASN A 54 -7.61 25.97 -53.19
CA ASN A 54 -6.61 25.47 -52.27
C ASN A 54 -7.28 24.68 -51.13
N ARG A 55 -7.40 23.36 -51.28
CA ARG A 55 -7.70 22.45 -50.17
C ARG A 55 -6.37 22.07 -49.54
N ASP A 56 -5.76 23.05 -48.87
CA ASP A 56 -4.73 22.76 -47.88
C ASP A 56 -5.29 21.70 -46.95
N PHE A 57 -4.62 20.55 -46.88
CA PHE A 57 -4.90 19.54 -45.88
C PHE A 57 -4.51 20.14 -44.53
N HIS A 58 -5.43 20.89 -43.92
CA HIS A 58 -5.32 21.25 -42.52
C HIS A 58 -5.41 19.95 -41.75
N ARG A 59 -4.24 19.46 -41.30
CA ARG A 59 -4.19 18.52 -40.18
C ARG A 59 -5.12 19.10 -39.12
N PRO A 60 -6.14 18.37 -38.62
CA PRO A 60 -6.93 18.89 -37.53
C PRO A 60 -5.93 19.12 -36.39
N LEU A 61 -5.56 20.39 -36.19
CA LEU A 61 -5.10 20.82 -34.90
C LEU A 61 -6.25 20.43 -34.00
N LEU A 62 -6.00 19.43 -33.15
CA LEU A 62 -6.70 19.36 -31.89
C LEU A 62 -6.47 20.73 -31.26
N GLN A 63 -7.35 21.69 -31.56
CA GLN A 63 -7.71 22.69 -30.59
C GLN A 63 -8.10 21.82 -29.41
N ALA A 64 -7.18 21.71 -28.45
CA ALA A 64 -7.52 21.32 -27.13
C ALA A 64 -8.66 22.28 -26.78
N LYS A 65 -9.91 21.82 -26.92
CA LYS A 65 -10.97 22.34 -26.11
C LYS A 65 -10.42 22.12 -24.71
N CYS A 66 -9.83 23.18 -24.13
CA CYS A 66 -9.72 23.30 -22.70
C CYS A 66 -11.15 23.11 -22.23
N PHE A 67 -11.49 21.88 -21.86
CA PHE A 67 -12.51 21.69 -20.86
C PHE A 67 -12.06 22.61 -19.74
N GLU A 68 -12.89 23.58 -19.37
CA GLU A 68 -12.72 24.33 -18.13
C GLU A 68 -12.79 23.29 -17.00
N GLY A 69 -11.66 22.65 -16.75
CA GLY A 69 -11.53 21.57 -15.81
C GLY A 69 -11.70 22.15 -14.41
N LEU A 70 -12.35 21.39 -13.54
CA LEU A 70 -12.40 21.68 -12.12
C LEU A 70 -10.98 22.00 -11.62
N LYS A 71 -10.77 23.20 -11.10
CA LYS A 71 -9.47 23.65 -10.58
C LYS A 71 -9.48 23.61 -9.07
N ALA A 72 -8.44 23.03 -8.49
CA ALA A 72 -8.21 23.06 -7.04
C ALA A 72 -8.00 24.51 -6.55
N SER A 73 -8.42 24.77 -5.32
CA SER A 73 -8.29 26.10 -4.70
C SER A 73 -6.85 26.42 -4.34
N GLU A 74 -6.51 27.70 -4.36
CA GLU A 74 -5.20 28.19 -3.96
C GLU A 74 -5.05 28.13 -2.43
N ILE A 75 -3.85 27.78 -1.97
CA ILE A 75 -3.52 27.72 -0.55
C ILE A 75 -2.58 28.88 -0.24
N GLN A 76 -3.00 29.74 0.67
CA GLN A 76 -2.21 30.87 1.17
C GLN A 76 -1.56 30.49 2.49
N ASP A 77 -0.26 30.73 2.60
CA ASP A 77 0.50 30.54 3.83
C ASP A 77 0.29 31.77 4.73
N PHE A 78 -0.06 31.57 6.01
CA PHE A 78 -0.26 32.66 6.97
C PHE A 78 0.82 32.60 8.05
N GLY A 79 1.60 33.67 8.15
CA GLY A 79 2.79 33.76 9.01
C GLY A 79 4.09 33.41 8.28
N ASP A 80 5.21 33.80 8.88
CA ASP A 80 6.53 33.35 8.43
C ASP A 80 6.53 31.83 8.46
N ARG A 81 7.17 31.17 7.48
CA ARG A 81 7.53 29.75 7.65
C ARG A 81 8.56 29.71 8.76
N SER A 82 8.14 29.88 10.02
CA SER A 82 8.94 29.54 11.18
C SER A 82 9.40 28.15 10.85
N GLN A 83 10.70 28.00 10.62
CA GLN A 83 11.23 26.74 10.18
C GLN A 83 10.68 25.73 11.18
N SER A 84 9.73 24.88 10.76
CA SER A 84 9.28 23.82 11.64
C SER A 84 10.55 23.11 12.10
N GLU A 85 10.57 22.58 13.32
CA GLU A 85 11.72 21.83 13.83
C GLU A 85 12.23 20.81 12.77
N TYR A 86 11.34 20.34 11.89
CA TYR A 86 11.58 19.56 10.69
C TYR A 86 12.32 20.27 9.53
N SER A 87 11.98 21.52 9.18
CA SER A 87 12.73 22.27 8.15
C SER A 87 14.13 22.66 8.62
N GLN A 88 14.40 22.72 9.93
CA GLN A 88 15.76 22.75 10.50
C GLN A 88 16.47 21.38 10.33
N ARG A 89 15.74 20.27 10.51
CA ARG A 89 16.25 18.90 10.26
C ARG A 89 16.45 18.56 8.77
N ARG A 90 15.97 19.38 7.82
CA ARG A 90 16.40 19.27 6.40
C ARG A 90 17.91 19.42 6.25
N GLY A 91 18.58 20.15 7.15
CA GLY A 91 20.03 20.27 7.19
C GLY A 91 20.75 19.14 7.94
N LEU A 92 20.05 18.40 8.82
CA LEU A 92 20.62 17.38 9.69
C LEU A 92 19.66 16.18 9.82
N ALA A 93 19.67 15.32 8.81
CA ALA A 93 19.05 14.00 8.86
C ALA A 93 20.00 12.96 8.27
N LEU A 94 21.24 12.91 8.75
CA LEU A 94 22.02 11.69 8.64
C LEU A 94 21.60 10.82 9.81
N THR A 95 20.62 9.94 9.57
CA THR A 95 20.49 8.77 10.43
C THR A 95 21.89 8.18 10.58
N PRO A 96 22.41 8.00 11.81
CA PRO A 96 23.75 7.46 12.01
C PRO A 96 23.90 6.20 11.16
N ASN A 97 24.95 6.15 10.35
CA ASN A 97 25.24 5.03 9.47
C ASN A 97 26.41 4.22 10.01
N SER A 98 26.72 3.09 9.38
CA SER A 98 27.82 2.21 9.79
C SER A 98 29.19 2.90 9.82
N THR A 99 29.38 3.97 9.06
CA THR A 99 30.60 4.81 9.10
C THR A 99 30.74 5.55 10.43
N SER A 100 29.62 5.95 11.04
CA SER A 100 29.59 6.62 12.35
C SER A 100 29.59 5.65 13.54
N ASN A 101 28.98 4.46 13.38
CA ASN A 101 28.94 3.43 14.40
C ASN A 101 28.95 2.04 13.72
N PRO A 102 30.04 1.26 13.84
CA PRO A 102 30.15 -0.08 13.22
C PRO A 102 29.05 -1.05 13.63
N LEU A 103 28.44 -0.89 14.81
CA LEU A 103 27.33 -1.74 15.26
C LEU A 103 26.07 -1.57 14.42
N LEU A 104 25.97 -0.53 13.60
CA LEU A 104 24.82 -0.32 12.71
C LEU A 104 24.92 -1.14 11.42
N ASP A 105 25.99 -1.89 11.23
CA ASP A 105 26.15 -2.87 10.16
C ASP A 105 25.76 -4.27 10.64
N LEU A 106 24.84 -4.94 9.92
CA LEU A 106 24.42 -6.31 10.24
C LEU A 106 25.53 -7.35 10.07
N SER A 107 26.59 -7.03 9.33
CA SER A 107 27.79 -7.87 9.23
C SER A 107 28.63 -7.87 10.51
N HIS A 108 28.34 -6.99 11.48
CA HIS A 108 29.08 -6.92 12.73
C HIS A 108 29.02 -8.26 13.48
N PRO A 109 30.16 -8.80 13.97
CA PRO A 109 30.23 -10.13 14.60
C PRO A 109 29.29 -10.32 15.79
N SER A 110 28.90 -9.25 16.47
CA SER A 110 27.96 -9.30 17.61
C SER A 110 26.59 -9.86 17.26
N TYR A 111 26.13 -9.70 16.02
CA TYR A 111 24.82 -10.26 15.58
C TYR A 111 24.91 -11.74 15.23
N ARG A 112 26.11 -12.23 14.87
CA ARG A 112 26.37 -13.60 14.42
C ARG A 112 25.37 -14.04 13.35
N LEU A 113 25.27 -13.26 12.27
CA LEU A 113 24.40 -13.56 11.12
C LEU A 113 25.23 -14.12 9.96
N PRO A 114 24.72 -15.08 9.18
CA PRO A 114 25.41 -15.56 7.99
C PRO A 114 25.64 -14.44 6.97
N ALA A 115 26.81 -14.43 6.34
CA ALA A 115 27.17 -13.40 5.34
C ALA A 115 26.17 -13.33 4.18
N GLN A 116 25.63 -14.48 3.75
CA GLN A 116 24.61 -14.52 2.70
C GLN A 116 23.30 -13.83 3.15
N LEU A 117 22.87 -14.04 4.39
CA LEU A 117 21.68 -13.37 4.93
C LEU A 117 21.88 -11.85 4.95
N VAL A 118 23.06 -11.39 5.40
CA VAL A 118 23.39 -9.95 5.42
C VAL A 118 23.40 -9.37 4.00
N ARG A 119 23.95 -10.08 3.02
CA ARG A 119 23.89 -9.67 1.60
C ARG A 119 22.47 -9.60 1.08
N ASN A 120 21.62 -10.57 1.42
CA ASN A 120 20.21 -10.57 1.01
C ASN A 120 19.46 -9.36 1.59
N PHE A 121 19.69 -9.02 2.87
CA PHE A 121 19.18 -7.78 3.47
C PHE A 121 19.67 -6.54 2.72
N ALA A 122 20.96 -6.43 2.43
CA ALA A 122 21.55 -5.29 1.72
C ALA A 122 20.99 -5.13 0.29
N ASN A 123 20.83 -6.23 -0.44
CA ASN A 123 20.24 -6.25 -1.79
C ASN A 123 18.78 -5.80 -1.79
N ASN A 124 18.07 -6.01 -0.68
CA ASN A 124 16.69 -5.57 -0.48
C ASN A 124 16.61 -4.21 0.25
N GLY A 125 17.69 -3.44 0.28
CA GLY A 125 17.71 -2.04 0.74
C GLY A 125 18.14 -1.82 2.19
N VAL A 126 18.36 -2.87 2.98
CA VAL A 126 18.81 -2.78 4.38
C VAL A 126 20.33 -2.75 4.44
N LYS A 127 20.91 -1.57 4.21
CA LYS A 127 22.37 -1.37 4.24
C LYS A 127 22.92 -1.08 5.64
N SER A 128 22.08 -0.51 6.51
CA SER A 128 22.41 -0.21 7.90
C SER A 128 21.13 -0.23 8.74
N ILE A 129 21.24 -0.58 10.01
CA ILE A 129 20.14 -0.55 10.98
C ILE A 129 20.14 0.74 11.80
N TYR A 130 19.00 1.05 12.40
CA TYR A 130 18.87 2.20 13.29
C TYR A 130 19.53 1.94 14.65
N PRO A 131 20.03 2.99 15.33
CA PRO A 131 20.64 2.86 16.65
C PRO A 131 19.76 2.11 17.65
N TRP A 132 18.46 2.44 17.71
CA TRP A 132 17.53 1.76 18.60
C TRP A 132 17.35 0.27 18.28
N GLN A 133 17.46 -0.14 17.00
CA GLN A 133 17.38 -1.55 16.60
C GLN A 133 18.62 -2.31 17.07
N SER A 134 19.81 -1.70 16.93
CA SER A 134 21.07 -2.26 17.42
C SER A 134 21.03 -2.43 18.94
N GLU A 135 20.65 -1.39 19.68
CA GLU A 135 20.48 -1.45 21.13
C GLU A 135 19.46 -2.51 21.54
N CYS A 136 18.30 -2.56 20.88
CA CYS A 136 17.27 -3.53 21.17
C CYS A 136 17.77 -4.98 20.94
N LEU A 137 18.47 -5.26 19.86
CA LEU A 137 19.02 -6.59 19.58
C LEU A 137 20.12 -6.99 20.59
N LEU A 138 21.05 -6.09 20.88
CA LEU A 138 22.24 -6.40 21.68
C LEU A 138 21.98 -6.37 23.19
N GLN A 139 21.15 -5.44 23.68
CA GLN A 139 20.95 -5.24 25.12
C GLN A 139 19.78 -6.02 25.69
N SER A 140 18.83 -6.46 24.86
CA SER A 140 17.69 -7.25 25.35
C SER A 140 18.04 -8.68 25.75
N GLY A 141 19.20 -9.19 25.33
CA GLY A 141 19.53 -10.62 25.43
C GLY A 141 18.72 -11.51 24.48
N ALA A 142 17.81 -10.94 23.67
CA ALA A 142 16.93 -11.70 22.79
C ALA A 142 17.69 -12.44 21.67
N LEU A 143 18.88 -11.96 21.28
CA LEU A 143 19.73 -12.64 20.29
C LEU A 143 20.16 -14.05 20.72
N GLY A 144 20.22 -14.34 22.02
CA GLY A 144 20.51 -15.69 22.52
C GLY A 144 19.34 -16.66 22.40
N GLY A 145 18.14 -16.16 22.10
CA GLY A 145 16.96 -17.00 21.92
C GLY A 145 16.35 -17.55 23.22
N GLU A 146 16.85 -17.15 24.39
CA GLU A 146 16.44 -17.64 25.72
C GLU A 146 15.42 -16.72 26.41
N GLN A 147 15.36 -15.45 26.01
CA GLN A 147 14.45 -14.47 26.61
C GLN A 147 13.41 -14.01 25.61
N ASN A 148 12.17 -13.92 26.10
CA ASN A 148 11.08 -13.27 25.40
C ASN A 148 11.33 -11.76 25.33
N LEU A 149 10.79 -11.13 24.29
CA LEU A 149 10.98 -9.71 24.03
C LEU A 149 9.64 -9.04 23.66
N VAL A 150 9.33 -7.94 24.33
CA VAL A 150 8.23 -7.03 23.97
C VAL A 150 8.82 -5.67 23.61
N TYR A 151 8.61 -5.17 22.40
CA TYR A 151 9.14 -3.85 22.07
C TYR A 151 8.16 -2.97 21.31
N THR A 152 8.32 -1.67 21.49
CA THR A 152 7.47 -0.67 20.85
C THR A 152 8.31 0.38 20.14
N ALA A 153 7.90 0.74 18.92
CA ALA A 153 8.48 1.83 18.16
C ALA A 153 7.45 2.37 17.17
N PRO A 154 7.43 3.68 16.83
CA PRO A 154 6.45 4.25 15.92
C PRO A 154 6.33 3.53 14.57
N THR A 155 5.19 3.66 13.90
CA THR A 155 5.00 3.15 12.52
C THR A 155 6.00 3.81 11.56
N GLY A 156 6.66 2.99 10.73
CA GLY A 156 7.81 3.41 9.93
C GLY A 156 9.16 3.46 10.68
N GLY A 157 9.19 3.14 11.98
CA GLY A 157 10.41 3.07 12.79
C GLY A 157 11.31 1.84 12.52
N GLY A 158 10.88 0.92 11.66
CA GLY A 158 11.63 -0.28 11.31
C GLY A 158 11.46 -1.46 12.27
N LYS A 159 10.36 -1.54 13.04
CA LYS A 159 10.11 -2.61 14.01
C LYS A 159 10.38 -4.00 13.48
N SER A 160 9.78 -4.34 12.33
CA SER A 160 9.80 -5.70 11.81
C SER A 160 11.20 -6.25 11.57
N LEU A 161 12.20 -5.41 11.29
CA LEU A 161 13.57 -5.89 11.06
C LEU A 161 14.17 -6.58 12.29
N VAL A 162 13.87 -6.08 13.49
CA VAL A 162 14.32 -6.70 14.75
C VAL A 162 13.72 -8.10 14.89
N ALA A 163 12.42 -8.23 14.67
CA ALA A 163 11.75 -9.53 14.69
C ALA A 163 12.25 -10.49 13.61
N ASP A 164 12.42 -10.01 12.37
CA ASP A 164 12.93 -10.80 11.24
C ASP A 164 14.31 -11.37 11.58
N ILE A 165 15.22 -10.56 12.15
CA ILE A 165 16.56 -10.99 12.55
C ILE A 165 16.51 -12.07 13.64
N LEU A 166 15.75 -11.83 14.72
CA LEU A 166 15.65 -12.77 15.84
C LEU A 166 15.04 -14.12 15.40
N MET A 167 13.96 -14.06 14.62
CA MET A 167 13.27 -15.22 14.08
C MET A 167 14.18 -16.03 13.15
N LEU A 168 14.81 -15.38 12.17
CA LEU A 168 15.69 -16.04 11.20
C LEU A 168 16.91 -16.62 11.90
N LYS A 169 17.49 -15.90 12.87
CA LYS A 169 18.59 -16.39 13.68
C LYS A 169 18.22 -17.69 14.39
N LYS A 170 17.08 -17.74 15.09
CA LYS A 170 16.61 -18.94 15.80
C LYS A 170 16.48 -20.16 14.87
N VAL A 171 15.85 -19.97 13.70
CA VAL A 171 15.63 -21.04 12.70
C VAL A 171 16.94 -21.51 12.05
N LEU A 172 17.87 -20.59 11.79
CA LEU A 172 19.16 -20.92 11.17
C LEU A 172 20.13 -21.60 12.14
N GLU A 173 20.14 -21.18 13.41
CA GLU A 173 20.96 -21.81 14.45
C GLU A 173 20.43 -23.19 14.84
N ASN A 174 19.11 -23.43 14.67
CA ASN A 174 18.44 -24.67 15.02
C ASN A 174 17.62 -25.22 13.85
N PRO A 175 18.25 -25.89 12.85
CA PRO A 175 17.59 -26.35 11.61
C PRO A 175 16.38 -27.31 11.74
N GLY A 176 16.04 -27.76 12.95
CA GLY A 176 14.82 -28.53 13.26
C GLY A 176 13.68 -27.68 13.83
N GLN A 177 13.99 -26.48 14.33
CA GLN A 177 13.01 -25.58 14.92
C GLN A 177 12.28 -24.76 13.86
N LYS A 178 11.04 -24.42 14.18
CA LYS A 178 10.09 -23.74 13.33
C LYS A 178 9.73 -22.39 13.91
N ALA A 179 9.43 -21.43 13.05
CA ALA A 179 8.96 -20.12 13.47
C ALA A 179 7.56 -19.81 12.97
N LEU A 180 6.80 -19.10 13.79
CA LEU A 180 5.47 -18.58 13.47
C LEU A 180 5.50 -17.05 13.50
N LEU A 181 5.14 -16.40 12.40
CA LEU A 181 4.97 -14.95 12.32
C LEU A 181 3.49 -14.64 12.20
N VAL A 182 2.93 -14.03 13.24
CA VAL A 182 1.51 -13.74 13.39
C VAL A 182 1.25 -12.27 13.08
N LEU A 183 0.36 -12.01 12.12
CA LEU A 183 -0.04 -10.66 11.71
C LEU A 183 -1.57 -10.48 11.76
N PRO A 184 -2.08 -9.26 11.99
CA PRO A 184 -3.51 -9.04 12.09
C PRO A 184 -4.24 -9.19 10.75
N TYR A 185 -3.64 -8.78 9.64
CA TYR A 185 -4.33 -8.69 8.35
C TYR A 185 -3.71 -9.57 7.27
N VAL A 186 -4.55 -10.14 6.41
CA VAL A 186 -4.14 -10.97 5.27
C VAL A 186 -3.16 -10.25 4.35
N ALA A 187 -3.36 -8.96 4.12
CA ALA A 187 -2.50 -8.16 3.25
C ALA A 187 -1.07 -8.05 3.83
N LEU A 188 -0.93 -7.84 5.15
CA LEU A 188 0.37 -7.86 5.83
C LEU A 188 1.03 -9.25 5.77
N VAL A 189 0.25 -10.33 5.87
CA VAL A 189 0.76 -11.70 5.69
C VAL A 189 1.34 -11.89 4.29
N GLN A 190 0.63 -11.44 3.24
CA GLN A 190 1.10 -11.55 1.87
C GLN A 190 2.37 -10.72 1.62
N GLU A 191 2.40 -9.49 2.14
CA GLU A 191 3.57 -8.62 2.07
C GLU A 191 4.78 -9.27 2.75
N LYS A 192 4.61 -9.73 3.99
CA LYS A 192 5.69 -10.39 4.75
C LYS A 192 6.13 -11.71 4.14
N LEU A 193 5.22 -12.47 3.55
CA LEU A 193 5.58 -13.68 2.80
C LEU A 193 6.51 -13.35 1.62
N ARG A 194 6.16 -12.35 0.80
CA ARG A 194 6.98 -11.91 -0.34
C ARG A 194 8.35 -11.41 0.13
N TRP A 195 8.37 -10.60 1.19
CA TRP A 195 9.60 -10.10 1.81
C TRP A 195 10.52 -11.23 2.29
N LEU A 196 10.02 -12.11 3.16
CA LEU A 196 10.82 -13.17 3.76
C LEU A 196 11.36 -14.14 2.70
N ARG A 197 10.57 -14.49 1.68
CA ARG A 197 11.05 -15.32 0.56
C ARG A 197 12.26 -14.72 -0.16
N LYS A 198 12.29 -13.40 -0.37
CA LYS A 198 13.44 -12.70 -0.95
C LYS A 198 14.64 -12.71 0.00
N ILE A 199 14.40 -12.53 1.30
CA ILE A 199 15.46 -12.49 2.31
C ILE A 199 16.11 -13.86 2.50
N VAL A 200 15.33 -14.94 2.47
CA VAL A 200 15.87 -16.30 2.66
C VAL A 200 16.33 -16.98 1.37
N ASP A 201 16.26 -16.29 0.23
CA ASP A 201 16.61 -16.86 -1.06
C ASP A 201 18.06 -17.37 -1.08
N GLY A 202 18.20 -18.62 -1.50
CA GLY A 202 19.48 -19.36 -1.53
C GLY A 202 20.10 -19.67 -0.17
N ILE A 203 19.46 -19.38 0.97
CA ILE A 203 20.03 -19.67 2.29
C ILE A 203 19.88 -21.16 2.62
N SER A 204 21.03 -21.82 2.85
CA SER A 204 21.08 -23.21 3.29
C SER A 204 21.04 -23.36 4.81
N LYS A 205 20.28 -24.33 5.30
CA LYS A 205 20.18 -24.71 6.72
C LYS A 205 21.45 -25.40 7.25
N THR A 206 22.22 -26.04 6.37
CA THR A 206 23.40 -26.86 6.76
C THR A 206 24.68 -26.05 6.92
N ALA A 207 24.72 -24.82 6.39
CA ALA A 207 25.89 -23.94 6.46
C ALA A 207 26.25 -23.50 7.89
N TRP A 208 25.34 -23.60 8.85
CA TRP A 208 25.59 -23.25 10.25
C TRP A 208 26.38 -24.33 11.01
N ASN A 209 26.34 -25.59 10.55
CA ASN A 209 27.01 -26.74 11.16
C ASN A 209 28.10 -27.30 10.25
N SER A 210 29.06 -26.49 9.82
CA SER A 210 30.28 -26.99 9.18
C SER A 210 31.25 -27.56 10.21
N SER A 211 30.82 -28.58 10.96
CA SER A 211 31.69 -29.38 11.84
C SER A 211 31.12 -30.76 12.21
N CYS A 212 30.32 -31.41 11.35
CA CYS A 212 29.91 -32.82 11.57
C CYS A 212 29.71 -33.59 10.25
N ALA A 213 30.72 -34.39 9.91
CA ALA A 213 30.72 -35.64 9.15
C ALA A 213 29.74 -35.82 7.97
N ASP A 214 30.29 -35.81 6.76
CA ASP A 214 29.76 -36.47 5.56
C ASP A 214 29.36 -37.92 5.89
N ARG A 215 28.04 -38.20 5.92
CA ARG A 215 27.54 -39.56 5.69
C ARG A 215 27.04 -39.64 4.25
N PRO A 216 27.46 -40.63 3.45
CA PRO A 216 26.97 -40.79 2.10
C PRO A 216 25.48 -41.17 2.14
N GLN A 217 24.60 -40.25 1.74
CA GLN A 217 23.18 -40.54 1.54
C GLN A 217 22.97 -41.13 0.13
N THR A 218 22.26 -42.26 0.10
CA THR A 218 22.03 -43.10 -1.10
C THR A 218 20.95 -42.57 -2.05
N TRP A 219 20.24 -41.52 -1.67
CA TRP A 219 19.13 -40.94 -2.44
C TRP A 219 19.42 -39.48 -2.77
N ARG A 220 19.10 -39.05 -4.00
CA ARG A 220 19.16 -37.63 -4.37
C ARG A 220 18.20 -36.86 -3.46
N LYS A 221 18.76 -36.00 -2.60
CA LYS A 221 17.98 -34.99 -1.88
C LYS A 221 17.13 -34.18 -2.86
N ARG A 222 15.92 -33.78 -2.46
CA ARG A 222 15.17 -32.79 -3.24
C ARG A 222 15.97 -31.49 -3.24
N GLY A 223 16.02 -30.79 -4.37
CA GLY A 223 16.87 -29.60 -4.55
C GLY A 223 16.58 -28.43 -3.58
N ASP A 224 15.43 -28.45 -2.92
CA ASP A 224 14.95 -27.43 -1.97
C ASP A 224 15.03 -27.87 -0.49
N GLU A 225 15.38 -29.12 -0.18
CA GLU A 225 15.35 -29.67 1.19
C GLU A 225 16.30 -28.94 2.15
N ASP A 226 17.45 -28.51 1.64
CA ASP A 226 18.46 -27.81 2.42
C ASP A 226 18.18 -26.29 2.52
N THR A 227 17.15 -25.75 1.84
CA THR A 227 16.83 -24.31 1.85
C THR A 227 15.76 -23.92 2.85
N VAL A 228 15.79 -22.70 3.38
CA VAL A 228 14.76 -22.19 4.30
C VAL A 228 13.44 -21.95 3.56
N ARG A 229 12.37 -22.62 4.01
CA ARG A 229 11.05 -22.57 3.35
C ARG A 229 10.06 -21.71 4.14
N VAL A 230 9.46 -20.76 3.44
CA VAL A 230 8.47 -19.81 3.98
C VAL A 230 7.10 -20.01 3.34
N VAL A 231 6.09 -20.28 4.17
CA VAL A 231 4.70 -20.50 3.75
C VAL A 231 3.77 -19.47 4.39
N GLY A 232 2.84 -18.94 3.60
CA GLY A 232 1.78 -18.07 4.09
C GLY A 232 0.48 -18.83 4.30
N LEU A 233 -0.13 -18.71 5.48
CA LEU A 233 -1.41 -19.35 5.81
C LEU A 233 -2.41 -18.32 6.34
N PHE A 234 -3.49 -18.08 5.61
CA PHE A 234 -4.47 -17.05 5.94
C PHE A 234 -5.85 -17.38 5.38
N GLY A 235 -6.89 -16.81 5.97
CA GLY A 235 -8.28 -17.03 5.57
C GLY A 235 -8.84 -18.41 5.92
N GLY A 236 -9.96 -18.78 5.31
CA GLY A 236 -10.69 -20.03 5.58
C GLY A 236 -10.11 -21.30 4.93
N ASN A 237 -8.94 -21.21 4.28
CA ASN A 237 -8.34 -22.37 3.63
C ASN A 237 -7.96 -23.44 4.67
N LYS A 238 -8.47 -24.66 4.45
CA LYS A 238 -8.23 -25.85 5.28
C LYS A 238 -6.82 -26.42 5.15
N SER A 239 -5.93 -25.77 4.40
CA SER A 239 -4.53 -26.17 4.28
C SER A 239 -3.92 -26.28 5.69
N LYS A 240 -3.57 -27.51 6.07
CA LYS A 240 -2.80 -27.79 7.27
C LYS A 240 -1.33 -27.43 6.99
N ALA A 241 -0.66 -26.78 7.93
CA ALA A 241 0.78 -26.62 7.81
C ALA A 241 1.42 -28.00 7.95
N ASN A 242 2.22 -28.41 6.98
CA ASN A 242 3.10 -29.55 7.14
C ASN A 242 4.41 -29.06 7.77
N TRP A 243 4.58 -29.27 9.07
CA TRP A 243 5.79 -28.84 9.80
C TRP A 243 7.08 -29.47 9.25
N ALA A 244 6.99 -30.62 8.56
CA ALA A 244 8.14 -31.26 7.92
C ALA A 244 8.62 -30.50 6.66
N GLU A 245 7.72 -29.82 5.96
CA GLU A 245 7.98 -29.14 4.68
C GLU A 245 8.10 -27.62 4.83
N THR A 246 8.00 -27.10 6.04
CA THR A 246 8.01 -25.65 6.31
C THR A 246 9.01 -25.33 7.41
N ASP A 247 9.59 -24.13 7.41
CA ASP A 247 10.48 -23.67 8.47
C ASP A 247 9.94 -22.39 9.11
N ILE A 248 9.34 -21.51 8.30
CA ILE A 248 8.70 -20.28 8.75
C ILE A 248 7.28 -20.24 8.21
N VAL A 249 6.31 -20.02 9.09
CA VAL A 249 4.90 -19.85 8.74
C VAL A 249 4.47 -18.42 9.03
N VAL A 250 4.01 -17.71 8.00
CA VAL A 250 3.45 -16.36 8.12
C VAL A 250 1.93 -16.46 8.08
N CYS A 251 1.22 -16.01 9.11
CA CYS A 251 -0.21 -16.28 9.22
C CYS A 251 -1.02 -15.23 9.98
N THR A 252 -2.35 -15.31 9.86
CA THR A 252 -3.26 -14.47 10.65
C THR A 252 -3.44 -15.01 12.07
N ILE A 253 -3.91 -14.17 12.99
CA ILE A 253 -4.15 -14.51 14.42
C ILE A 253 -4.96 -15.81 14.58
N GLU A 254 -6.05 -15.98 13.84
CA GLU A 254 -6.91 -17.17 13.92
C GLU A 254 -6.20 -18.42 13.44
N LYS A 255 -5.44 -18.28 12.35
CA LYS A 255 -4.72 -19.40 11.76
C LYS A 255 -3.55 -19.80 12.66
N ALA A 256 -2.85 -18.83 13.25
CA ALA A 256 -1.82 -19.07 14.25
C ALA A 256 -2.35 -19.86 15.44
N ASN A 257 -3.50 -19.44 16.00
CA ASN A 257 -4.14 -20.14 17.11
C ASN A 257 -4.52 -21.59 16.76
N SER A 258 -5.08 -21.80 15.57
CA SER A 258 -5.40 -23.14 15.05
C SER A 258 -4.15 -24.00 14.86
N LEU A 259 -3.05 -23.44 14.35
CA LEU A 259 -1.80 -24.17 14.16
C LEU A 259 -1.16 -24.58 15.48
N VAL A 260 -1.20 -23.69 16.49
CA VAL A 260 -0.73 -24.02 17.84
C VAL A 260 -1.58 -25.14 18.45
N ASN A 261 -2.91 -25.11 18.30
CA ASN A 261 -3.78 -26.20 18.78
C ASN A 261 -3.43 -27.54 18.12
N THR A 262 -3.32 -27.57 16.80
CA THR A 262 -2.93 -28.79 16.08
C THR A 262 -1.53 -29.27 16.48
N ALA A 263 -0.58 -28.35 16.71
CA ALA A 263 0.75 -28.73 17.17
C ALA A 263 0.74 -29.33 18.59
N ILE A 264 -0.17 -28.88 19.46
CA ILE A 264 -0.37 -29.46 20.78
C ILE A 264 -1.02 -30.86 20.65
N GLU A 265 -2.07 -30.98 19.86
CA GLU A 265 -2.79 -32.25 19.61
C GLU A 265 -1.88 -33.34 19.05
N ASP A 266 -1.04 -32.99 18.07
CA ASP A 266 -0.14 -33.91 17.39
C ASP A 266 1.23 -34.06 18.10
N GLY A 267 1.42 -33.42 19.26
CA GLY A 267 2.67 -33.45 20.03
C GLY A 267 3.88 -32.80 19.35
N SER A 268 3.66 -32.07 18.26
CA SER A 268 4.70 -31.41 17.45
C SER A 268 5.05 -30.00 17.94
N VAL A 269 4.42 -29.51 19.01
CA VAL A 269 4.63 -28.17 19.55
C VAL A 269 6.08 -27.90 19.97
N GLY A 270 6.84 -28.93 20.37
CA GLY A 270 8.27 -28.81 20.68
C GLY A 270 9.16 -28.48 19.48
N LEU A 271 8.63 -28.55 18.25
CA LEU A 271 9.31 -28.05 17.07
C LEU A 271 9.27 -26.52 16.97
N LEU A 272 8.34 -25.83 17.65
CA LEU A 272 8.30 -24.37 17.63
C LEU A 272 9.50 -23.81 18.42
N GLY A 273 10.33 -23.01 17.77
CA GLY A 273 11.46 -22.32 18.40
C GLY A 273 11.20 -20.83 18.63
N ALA A 274 10.39 -20.20 17.78
CA ALA A 274 10.06 -18.79 17.89
C ALA A 274 8.63 -18.47 17.44
N VAL A 275 7.96 -17.58 18.17
CA VAL A 275 6.68 -16.99 17.76
C VAL A 275 6.80 -15.48 17.79
N VAL A 276 6.66 -14.87 16.62
CA VAL A 276 6.61 -13.42 16.45
C VAL A 276 5.16 -12.97 16.40
N ILE A 277 4.81 -11.99 17.21
CA ILE A 277 3.49 -11.35 17.23
C ILE A 277 3.66 -9.89 16.78
N ASP A 278 3.17 -9.58 15.57
CA ASP A 278 3.10 -8.21 15.09
C ASP A 278 1.79 -7.54 15.54
N GLU A 279 1.83 -6.22 15.71
CA GLU A 279 0.74 -5.41 16.23
C GLU A 279 0.11 -5.96 17.53
N LEU A 280 0.93 -6.19 18.56
CA LEU A 280 0.49 -6.69 19.88
C LEU A 280 -0.66 -5.87 20.50
N HIS A 281 -0.81 -4.59 20.13
CA HIS A 281 -1.94 -3.77 20.59
C HIS A 281 -3.31 -4.32 20.15
N MET A 282 -3.36 -5.22 19.16
CA MET A 282 -4.56 -5.94 18.73
C MET A 282 -5.14 -6.84 19.83
N LEU A 283 -4.46 -7.03 20.96
CA LEU A 283 -5.07 -7.60 22.16
C LEU A 283 -6.33 -6.83 22.61
N ASN A 284 -6.37 -5.52 22.38
CA ASN A 284 -7.52 -4.69 22.70
C ASN A 284 -8.65 -4.76 21.65
N ASP A 285 -8.49 -5.56 20.59
CA ASP A 285 -9.53 -5.75 19.58
C ASP A 285 -10.67 -6.62 20.13
N GLU A 286 -11.91 -6.11 20.10
CA GLU A 286 -13.08 -6.77 20.69
C GLU A 286 -13.40 -8.13 20.05
N HIS A 287 -13.09 -8.30 18.76
CA HIS A 287 -13.49 -9.49 18.01
C HIS A 287 -12.41 -10.56 17.96
N ARG A 288 -11.13 -10.16 17.97
CA ARG A 288 -10.00 -11.05 17.67
C ARG A 288 -8.91 -11.01 18.73
N GLY A 289 -8.89 -10.00 19.61
CA GLY A 289 -7.86 -9.83 20.64
C GLY A 289 -7.80 -11.02 21.60
N TYR A 290 -8.96 -11.56 21.99
CA TYR A 290 -9.04 -12.73 22.88
C TYR A 290 -8.35 -13.97 22.28
N ILE A 291 -8.33 -14.11 20.95
CA ILE A 291 -7.68 -15.25 20.26
C ILE A 291 -6.16 -15.14 20.41
N LEU A 292 -5.63 -13.93 20.29
CA LEU A 292 -4.21 -13.66 20.47
C LEU A 292 -3.77 -13.93 21.91
N GLU A 293 -4.56 -13.47 22.88
CA GLU A 293 -4.34 -13.76 24.31
C GLU A 293 -4.35 -15.26 24.60
N LEU A 294 -5.34 -15.98 24.08
CA LEU A 294 -5.48 -17.43 24.24
C LEU A 294 -4.29 -18.19 23.64
N MET A 295 -3.83 -17.79 22.45
CA MET A 295 -2.68 -18.39 21.79
C MET A 295 -1.40 -18.19 22.61
N ALA A 296 -1.13 -16.96 23.05
CA ALA A 296 0.06 -16.64 23.84
C ALA A 296 0.05 -17.38 25.19
N THR A 297 -1.10 -17.40 25.87
CA THR A 297 -1.27 -18.10 27.15
C THR A 297 -1.01 -19.60 27.02
N LYS A 298 -1.48 -20.25 25.93
CA LYS A 298 -1.13 -21.65 25.67
C LYS A 298 0.36 -21.86 25.52
N LEU A 299 1.06 -21.02 24.76
CA LEU A 299 2.50 -21.14 24.58
C LEU A 299 3.28 -20.97 25.88
N LEU A 300 2.84 -20.07 26.77
CA LEU A 300 3.46 -19.85 28.08
C LEU A 300 3.18 -21.00 29.07
N SER A 301 2.02 -21.63 28.99
CA SER A 301 1.65 -22.76 29.83
C SER A 301 2.31 -24.07 29.41
N LEU A 302 2.93 -24.12 28.23
CA LEU A 302 3.68 -25.28 27.76
C LEU A 302 5.13 -25.17 28.25
N GLU A 303 5.66 -26.24 28.83
CA GLU A 303 7.08 -26.34 29.24
C GLU A 303 8.00 -26.56 28.02
N GLN A 304 7.87 -25.72 26.99
CA GLN A 304 8.64 -25.79 25.75
C GLN A 304 9.51 -24.53 25.61
N ASN A 305 10.70 -24.68 25.02
CA ASN A 305 11.63 -23.57 24.83
C ASN A 305 11.26 -22.75 23.58
N VAL A 306 10.12 -22.05 23.65
CA VAL A 306 9.61 -21.18 22.59
C VAL A 306 9.92 -19.72 22.94
N GLN A 307 10.67 -19.04 22.07
CA GLN A 307 10.91 -17.61 22.22
C GLN A 307 9.74 -16.80 21.67
N ILE A 308 9.11 -15.96 22.50
CA ILE A 308 8.04 -15.04 22.10
C ILE A 308 8.62 -13.65 21.85
N ILE A 309 8.40 -13.12 20.65
CA ILE A 309 8.87 -11.79 20.21
C ILE A 309 7.64 -10.99 19.81
N ALA A 310 7.22 -10.04 20.63
CA ALA A 310 6.03 -9.25 20.38
C ALA A 310 6.37 -7.77 20.12
N MET A 311 5.74 -7.18 19.11
CA MET A 311 6.00 -5.81 18.69
C MET A 311 4.73 -5.02 18.41
N SER A 312 4.79 -3.69 18.60
CA SER A 312 3.64 -2.79 18.34
C SER A 312 4.08 -1.34 18.18
N ALA A 313 3.28 -0.52 17.46
CA ALA A 313 3.57 0.90 17.23
C ALA A 313 3.75 1.71 18.53
N THR A 314 2.73 1.77 19.38
CA THR A 314 2.76 2.49 20.67
C THR A 314 1.98 1.72 21.71
N LEU A 315 2.66 1.26 22.75
CA LEU A 315 2.04 0.61 23.91
C LEU A 315 2.34 1.43 25.16
N ASN A 316 1.30 1.87 25.86
CA ASN A 316 1.45 2.61 27.13
C ASN A 316 1.81 1.69 28.31
N ASN A 317 1.50 0.40 28.19
CA ASN A 317 1.62 -0.63 29.23
C ASN A 317 2.54 -1.78 28.78
N ALA A 318 3.62 -1.46 28.06
CA ALA A 318 4.58 -2.46 27.56
C ALA A 318 5.21 -3.29 28.70
N ASP A 319 5.40 -2.69 29.87
CA ASP A 319 5.92 -3.35 31.07
C ASP A 319 4.96 -4.43 31.60
N LEU A 320 3.64 -4.15 31.61
CA LEU A 320 2.61 -5.09 32.01
C LEU A 320 2.55 -6.28 31.05
N LEU A 321 2.56 -5.99 29.75
CA LEU A 321 2.55 -7.02 28.71
C LEU A 321 3.80 -7.89 28.76
N ALA A 322 4.96 -7.30 29.05
CA ALA A 322 6.20 -8.04 29.22
C ALA A 322 6.16 -8.97 30.44
N LYS A 323 5.62 -8.50 31.58
CA LYS A 323 5.39 -9.35 32.76
C LYS A 323 4.48 -10.53 32.43
N TRP A 324 3.38 -10.29 31.72
CA TRP A 324 2.44 -11.33 31.29
C TRP A 324 3.10 -12.37 30.36
N LEU A 325 3.93 -11.95 29.41
CA LEU A 325 4.65 -12.83 28.49
C LEU A 325 5.88 -13.54 29.13
N GLY A 326 5.72 -14.02 30.36
CA GLY A 326 6.74 -14.79 31.07
C GLY A 326 7.91 -13.95 31.59
N GLY A 327 7.66 -12.70 31.99
CA GLY A 327 8.71 -11.80 32.46
C GLY A 327 9.69 -11.39 31.35
N ALA A 328 9.17 -11.23 30.12
CA ALA A 328 9.93 -10.78 28.96
C ALA A 328 10.71 -9.50 29.23
N LYS A 329 11.81 -9.30 28.51
CA LYS A 329 12.44 -7.98 28.44
C LYS A 329 11.58 -7.06 27.60
N PHE A 330 11.61 -5.77 27.91
CA PHE A 330 10.93 -4.79 27.08
C PHE A 330 11.82 -3.64 26.65
N TYR A 331 11.54 -3.08 25.48
CA TYR A 331 12.25 -1.94 24.91
C TYR A 331 11.26 -0.93 24.31
N ILE A 332 11.44 0.36 24.60
CA ILE A 332 10.57 1.44 24.12
C ILE A 332 11.41 2.41 23.31
N SER A 333 11.14 2.50 22.01
CA SER A 333 11.73 3.49 21.12
C SER A 333 10.70 4.56 20.76
N ARG A 334 11.13 5.81 20.69
CA ARG A 334 10.39 6.92 20.06
C ARG A 334 11.01 7.34 18.73
N TYR A 335 12.01 6.60 18.26
CA TYR A 335 12.75 6.94 17.05
C TYR A 335 11.88 6.76 15.81
N ARG A 336 11.80 7.82 14.99
CA ARG A 336 11.14 7.81 13.69
C ARG A 336 12.08 8.41 12.63
N PRO A 337 12.52 7.63 11.63
CA PRO A 337 13.47 8.10 10.61
C PRO A 337 12.91 9.29 9.82
N VAL A 338 11.63 9.23 9.50
CA VAL A 338 10.89 10.31 8.83
C VAL A 338 9.89 10.89 9.84
N PRO A 339 10.14 12.09 10.40
CA PRO A 339 9.20 12.77 11.28
C PRO A 339 7.86 12.99 10.57
N VAL A 340 6.77 12.98 11.35
CA VAL A 340 5.44 13.32 10.86
C VAL A 340 4.98 14.62 11.49
N GLU A 341 4.46 15.51 10.65
CA GLU A 341 3.85 16.76 11.05
C GLU A 341 2.33 16.63 10.95
N GLU A 342 1.68 16.56 12.11
CA GLU A 342 0.23 16.48 12.20
C GLU A 342 -0.42 17.85 12.04
N HIS A 343 -1.51 17.90 11.29
CA HIS A 343 -2.27 19.10 11.02
C HIS A 343 -3.77 18.82 11.14
N LEU A 344 -4.51 19.75 11.74
CA LEU A 344 -5.97 19.75 11.78
C LEU A 344 -6.48 20.71 10.70
N VAL A 345 -7.42 20.26 9.88
CA VAL A 345 -8.09 21.12 8.90
C VAL A 345 -9.53 21.37 9.35
N PHE A 346 -9.90 22.64 9.47
CA PHE A 346 -11.24 23.06 9.88
C PHE A 346 -11.61 24.36 9.16
N ASP A 347 -12.79 24.40 8.53
CA ASP A 347 -13.29 25.55 7.76
C ASP A 347 -12.27 26.18 6.81
N ASN A 348 -11.71 25.36 5.91
CA ASN A 348 -10.68 25.74 4.95
C ASN A 348 -9.38 26.29 5.58
N ALA A 349 -9.23 26.25 6.90
CA ALA A 349 -8.00 26.64 7.59
C ALA A 349 -7.24 25.42 8.09
N VAL A 350 -5.91 25.47 8.01
CA VAL A 350 -4.99 24.44 8.46
C VAL A 350 -4.34 24.91 9.76
N TYR A 351 -4.37 24.07 10.78
CA TYR A 351 -3.82 24.33 12.11
C TYR A 351 -2.74 23.29 12.43
N ALA A 352 -1.58 23.73 12.90
CA ALA A 352 -0.52 22.83 13.33
C ALA A 352 -0.93 22.07 14.60
N ALA A 353 -0.91 20.74 14.54
CA ALA A 353 -1.32 19.85 15.62
C ALA A 353 -0.11 19.04 16.13
N SER A 354 0.89 19.73 16.68
CA SER A 354 2.16 19.11 17.09
C SER A 354 2.06 17.98 18.12
N THR A 355 0.94 17.86 18.83
CA THR A 355 0.65 16.77 19.78
C THR A 355 -0.86 16.47 19.80
N SER A 356 -1.24 15.24 20.15
CA SER A 356 -2.65 14.85 20.29
C SER A 356 -3.40 15.75 21.30
N SER A 357 -2.74 16.18 22.38
CA SER A 357 -3.34 17.15 23.32
C SER A 357 -3.65 18.49 22.66
N ARG A 358 -2.73 19.01 21.83
CA ARG A 358 -2.95 20.25 21.08
C ARG A 358 -4.04 20.06 20.02
N PHE A 359 -4.09 18.91 19.37
CA PHE A 359 -5.16 18.55 18.44
C PHE A 359 -6.53 18.65 19.11
N TYR A 360 -6.75 17.94 20.21
CA TYR A 360 -8.05 17.95 20.90
C TYR A 360 -8.40 19.33 21.48
N LYS A 361 -7.42 20.05 22.05
CA LYS A 361 -7.62 21.44 22.54
C LYS A 361 -8.04 22.39 21.42
N THR A 362 -7.39 22.29 20.26
CA THR A 362 -7.71 23.14 19.10
C THR A 362 -9.10 22.77 18.57
N ALA A 363 -9.40 21.47 18.46
CA ALA A 363 -10.70 21.00 18.01
C ALA A 363 -11.84 21.44 18.94
N THR A 364 -11.66 21.39 20.27
CA THR A 364 -12.68 21.86 21.22
C THR A 364 -12.87 23.37 21.19
N GLN A 365 -11.79 24.14 21.04
CA GLN A 365 -11.87 25.61 20.87
C GLN A 365 -12.61 25.99 19.57
N LEU A 366 -12.34 25.29 18.47
CA LEU A 366 -13.01 25.54 17.19
C LEU A 366 -14.49 25.14 17.22
N ASN A 367 -14.85 24.04 17.90
CA ASN A 367 -16.23 23.57 18.00
C ASN A 367 -17.09 24.36 19.00
N SER A 368 -16.49 24.96 20.04
CA SER A 368 -17.24 25.68 21.08
C SER A 368 -17.73 27.06 20.63
N GLY A 369 -17.29 27.54 19.47
CA GLY A 369 -17.58 28.90 19.01
C GLY A 369 -16.94 29.95 19.92
N THR A 370 -16.73 31.15 19.39
CA THR A 370 -16.02 32.27 20.01
C THR A 370 -16.62 32.82 21.31
N GLN A 371 -17.55 32.12 21.97
CA GLN A 371 -18.43 32.67 22.98
C GLN A 371 -18.03 32.38 24.43
N LEU A 372 -17.06 31.51 24.76
CA LEU A 372 -16.77 31.18 26.19
C LEU A 372 -15.32 30.90 26.62
N SER A 373 -14.29 31.10 25.79
CA SER A 373 -12.90 30.93 26.25
C SER A 373 -12.16 32.25 26.41
N SER A 374 -11.65 32.52 27.61
CA SER A 374 -10.69 33.60 27.92
C SER A 374 -9.30 33.41 27.28
N GLN A 375 -9.17 32.46 26.35
CA GLN A 375 -7.94 32.13 25.65
C GLN A 375 -8.00 32.67 24.21
N ALA A 376 -6.87 33.18 23.73
CA ALA A 376 -6.74 33.66 22.36
C ALA A 376 -7.13 32.56 21.35
N PRO A 377 -7.85 32.89 20.26
CA PRO A 377 -8.26 31.92 19.26
C PRO A 377 -7.03 31.27 18.60
N PRO A 378 -7.11 29.98 18.23
CA PRO A 378 -6.01 29.31 17.56
C PRO A 378 -5.73 29.97 16.20
N VAL A 379 -4.47 30.32 15.94
CA VAL A 379 -4.05 30.96 14.70
C VAL A 379 -3.82 29.88 13.63
N PRO A 380 -4.44 30.01 12.44
CA PRO A 380 -4.21 29.08 11.35
C PRO A 380 -2.81 29.29 10.74
N SER A 381 -2.15 28.19 10.37
CA SER A 381 -0.89 28.24 9.62
C SER A 381 -1.10 28.45 8.13
N ARG A 382 -2.24 27.98 7.58
CA ARG A 382 -2.57 28.11 6.17
C ARG A 382 -4.06 28.29 5.98
N ILE A 383 -4.45 29.00 4.92
CA ILE A 383 -5.84 29.20 4.53
C ILE A 383 -6.01 28.73 3.09
N ILE A 384 -6.94 27.80 2.89
CA ILE A 384 -7.37 27.29 1.60
C ILE A 384 -8.48 28.22 1.12
N GLN A 385 -8.34 28.77 -0.08
CA GLN A 385 -9.38 29.66 -0.60
C GLN A 385 -10.68 28.88 -0.87
N PRO A 386 -11.86 29.50 -0.70
CA PRO A 386 -13.11 28.91 -1.14
C PRO A 386 -13.08 28.63 -2.65
N SER A 387 -13.61 27.47 -3.05
CA SER A 387 -13.69 27.13 -4.47
C SER A 387 -14.77 27.91 -5.18
N GLN A 388 -14.51 28.26 -6.45
CA GLN A 388 -15.50 28.84 -7.36
C GLN A 388 -16.46 27.78 -7.95
N PHE A 389 -16.11 26.50 -7.83
CA PHE A 389 -16.87 25.37 -8.38
C PHE A 389 -17.84 24.79 -7.35
N LYS A 390 -19.08 24.52 -7.76
CA LYS A 390 -20.15 23.98 -6.89
C LYS A 390 -19.78 22.62 -6.32
N GLU A 391 -19.02 21.83 -7.06
CA GLU A 391 -18.52 20.50 -6.69
C GLU A 391 -17.59 20.54 -5.47
N PHE A 392 -16.95 21.68 -5.19
CA PHE A 392 -16.07 21.91 -4.03
C PHE A 392 -16.63 22.94 -3.06
N SER A 393 -17.95 23.13 -3.06
CA SER A 393 -18.65 23.95 -2.05
C SER A 393 -18.42 23.44 -0.63
N ASN A 394 -18.26 22.12 -0.46
CA ASN A 394 -17.91 21.52 0.82
C ASN A 394 -16.44 21.81 1.18
N HIS A 395 -16.21 22.47 2.31
CA HIS A 395 -14.88 22.85 2.81
C HIS A 395 -13.93 21.64 2.96
N LEU A 396 -14.43 20.48 3.38
CA LEU A 396 -13.61 19.27 3.54
C LEU A 396 -13.14 18.75 2.18
N ILE A 397 -14.04 18.66 1.19
CA ILE A 397 -13.69 18.18 -0.15
C ILE A 397 -12.72 19.15 -0.81
N ASN A 398 -12.99 20.46 -0.70
CA ASN A 398 -12.10 21.50 -1.18
C ASN A 398 -10.69 21.36 -0.60
N ALA A 399 -10.60 21.14 0.71
CA ALA A 399 -9.32 20.97 1.39
C ALA A 399 -8.57 19.72 0.93
N VAL A 400 -9.25 18.56 0.84
CA VAL A 400 -8.61 17.31 0.39
C VAL A 400 -8.05 17.46 -1.02
N VAL A 401 -8.85 17.99 -1.96
CA VAL A 401 -8.43 18.19 -3.35
C VAL A 401 -7.26 19.17 -3.41
N SER A 402 -7.35 20.31 -2.72
CA SER A 402 -6.32 21.35 -2.76
C SER A 402 -4.98 20.87 -2.18
N LEU A 403 -5.02 20.17 -1.05
CA LEU A 403 -3.82 19.62 -0.40
C LEU A 403 -3.20 18.46 -1.18
N ALA A 404 -4.01 17.56 -1.75
CA ALA A 404 -3.49 16.47 -2.57
C ALA A 404 -2.91 17.00 -3.89
N ASN A 405 -3.56 17.99 -4.51
CA ASN A 405 -3.06 18.65 -5.71
C ASN A 405 -1.72 19.35 -5.47
N GLU A 406 -1.59 20.16 -4.41
CA GLU A 406 -0.33 20.81 -4.06
C GLU A 406 0.82 19.79 -3.94
N THR A 407 0.55 18.66 -3.28
CA THR A 407 1.54 17.59 -3.08
C THR A 407 1.96 16.96 -4.41
N ALA A 408 1.00 16.67 -5.28
CA ALA A 408 1.23 16.09 -6.60
C ALA A 408 2.01 17.05 -7.51
N ARG A 409 1.67 18.35 -7.50
CA ARG A 409 2.38 19.39 -8.26
C ARG A 409 3.82 19.59 -7.78
N ALA A 410 4.08 19.36 -6.50
CA ALA A 410 5.43 19.32 -5.95
C ALA A 410 6.20 18.03 -6.31
N GLY A 411 5.61 17.12 -7.07
CA GLY A 411 6.22 15.87 -7.54
C GLY A 411 6.08 14.69 -6.58
N TYR A 412 5.41 14.87 -5.44
CA TYR A 412 5.28 13.87 -4.39
C TYR A 412 3.96 13.10 -4.44
N GLY A 413 3.94 11.90 -3.84
CA GLY A 413 2.74 11.10 -3.69
C GLY A 413 1.85 11.58 -2.53
N ALA A 414 0.54 11.63 -2.75
CA ALA A 414 -0.48 11.88 -1.73
C ALA A 414 -1.43 10.68 -1.59
N LEU A 415 -1.85 10.39 -0.35
CA LEU A 415 -2.85 9.38 -0.03
C LEU A 415 -4.03 10.04 0.68
N ALA A 416 -5.21 9.99 0.07
CA ALA A 416 -6.44 10.50 0.66
C ALA A 416 -7.31 9.33 1.13
N VAL A 417 -7.60 9.24 2.42
CA VAL A 417 -8.49 8.23 2.99
C VAL A 417 -9.89 8.82 3.06
N LYS A 418 -10.85 8.29 2.28
CA LYS A 418 -12.20 8.84 2.18
C LYS A 418 -13.28 7.75 2.18
N GLU A 419 -14.36 8.01 2.90
CA GLU A 419 -15.62 7.28 2.73
C GLU A 419 -16.38 7.82 1.51
N MET A 420 -16.35 7.01 0.45
CA MET A 420 -17.31 6.91 -0.65
C MET A 420 -17.93 8.22 -1.17
N GLN A 421 -17.23 8.88 -2.10
CA GLN A 421 -17.74 9.30 -3.42
C GLN A 421 -16.64 10.00 -4.22
N LEU A 422 -16.41 9.49 -5.44
CA LEU A 422 -15.27 9.75 -6.33
C LEU A 422 -15.48 10.90 -7.32
N SER A 423 -16.56 11.66 -7.20
CA SER A 423 -16.89 12.77 -8.11
C SER A 423 -15.84 13.89 -8.15
N SER A 424 -14.94 13.95 -7.18
CA SER A 424 -13.87 14.97 -7.05
C SER A 424 -12.55 14.61 -7.74
N ALA A 425 -12.37 13.38 -8.25
CA ALA A 425 -11.11 12.93 -8.85
C ALA A 425 -10.78 13.57 -10.21
N LYS A 426 -11.71 14.33 -10.81
CA LYS A 426 -11.56 15.00 -12.10
C LYS A 426 -10.77 16.33 -12.06
N SER A 427 -10.27 16.73 -10.89
CA SER A 427 -9.82 18.10 -10.62
C SER A 427 -8.34 18.27 -10.31
N TYR A 428 -7.58 17.19 -10.46
CA TYR A 428 -6.14 17.24 -10.34
C TYR A 428 -5.56 17.76 -11.67
N PRO A 429 -4.74 18.81 -11.65
CA PRO A 429 -4.40 19.58 -12.82
C PRO A 429 -3.54 18.77 -13.77
N ALA A 430 -3.95 18.81 -15.03
CA ALA A 430 -3.08 18.62 -16.18
C ALA A 430 -2.01 19.74 -16.19
N GLY A 431 -0.98 19.62 -15.34
CA GLY A 431 0.31 20.19 -15.68
C GLY A 431 0.81 19.53 -16.98
N GLN A 432 1.85 20.09 -17.60
CA GLN A 432 2.57 19.41 -18.68
C GLN A 432 3.00 18.03 -18.16
N VAL A 433 2.27 16.98 -18.56
CA VAL A 433 2.58 15.61 -18.19
C VAL A 433 3.72 15.19 -19.12
N ASP A 434 4.82 14.74 -18.54
CA ASP A 434 5.89 14.12 -19.30
C ASP A 434 5.30 12.99 -20.17
N MET A 435 5.62 12.99 -21.47
CA MET A 435 5.14 11.99 -22.41
C MET A 435 5.47 10.57 -21.91
N VAL A 436 6.62 10.38 -21.27
CA VAL A 436 7.02 9.09 -20.68
C VAL A 436 6.06 8.63 -19.58
N ILE A 437 5.62 9.55 -18.72
CA ILE A 437 4.66 9.25 -17.65
C ILE A 437 3.29 8.96 -18.25
N MET A 438 2.90 9.69 -19.30
CA MET A 438 1.64 9.47 -19.99
C MET A 438 1.59 8.09 -20.65
N ASP A 439 2.68 7.68 -21.31
CA ASP A 439 2.79 6.34 -21.91
C ASP A 439 2.64 5.25 -20.84
N ARG A 440 3.31 5.38 -19.69
CA ARG A 440 3.14 4.45 -18.56
C ARG A 440 1.73 4.43 -17.98
N ARG A 441 1.00 5.56 -18.01
CA ARG A 441 -0.42 5.60 -17.61
C ARG A 441 -1.30 4.85 -18.60
N LEU A 442 -1.00 4.94 -19.90
CA LEU A 442 -1.71 4.18 -20.93
C LEU A 442 -1.42 2.67 -20.84
N GLU A 443 -0.17 2.29 -20.53
CA GLU A 443 0.20 0.90 -20.21
C GLU A 443 -0.60 0.38 -19.02
N LEU A 444 -0.66 1.14 -17.92
CA LEU A 444 -1.48 0.76 -16.75
C LEU A 444 -2.96 0.56 -17.12
N LEU A 445 -3.54 1.43 -17.96
CA LEU A 445 -4.92 1.27 -18.43
C LEU A 445 -5.11 0.01 -19.29
N HIS A 446 -4.10 -0.35 -20.08
CA HIS A 446 -4.10 -1.60 -20.84
C HIS A 446 -4.08 -2.82 -19.92
N ASP A 447 -3.17 -2.82 -18.93
CA ASP A 447 -3.06 -3.89 -17.94
C ASP A 447 -4.36 -4.05 -17.16
N LEU A 448 -4.93 -2.95 -16.66
CA LEU A 448 -6.22 -2.96 -15.97
C LEU A 448 -7.35 -3.50 -16.88
N ARG A 449 -7.36 -3.16 -18.16
CA ARG A 449 -8.35 -3.67 -19.13
C ARG A 449 -8.20 -5.18 -19.39
N SER A 450 -7.00 -5.72 -19.23
CA SER A 450 -6.70 -7.15 -19.40
C SER A 450 -7.14 -8.01 -18.22
N THR A 451 -7.45 -7.40 -17.08
CA THR A 451 -7.93 -8.11 -15.89
C THR A 451 -9.32 -8.73 -16.12
N SER A 452 -9.65 -9.74 -15.31
CA SER A 452 -10.91 -10.50 -15.43
C SER A 452 -12.20 -9.66 -15.31
N THR A 453 -12.13 -8.50 -14.66
CA THR A 453 -13.24 -7.58 -14.43
C THR A 453 -13.39 -6.50 -15.50
N GLY A 454 -12.38 -6.35 -16.37
CA GLY A 454 -12.31 -5.23 -17.32
C GLY A 454 -11.98 -3.89 -16.66
N LEU A 455 -11.88 -2.83 -17.46
CA LEU A 455 -11.49 -1.50 -16.97
C LEU A 455 -12.66 -0.76 -16.32
N ASP A 456 -12.47 -0.32 -15.08
CA ASP A 456 -13.41 0.59 -14.40
C ASP A 456 -13.51 1.96 -15.09
N THR A 457 -14.74 2.45 -15.28
CA THR A 457 -15.02 3.70 -16.00
C THR A 457 -14.51 4.95 -15.29
N THR A 458 -14.30 4.89 -13.98
CA THR A 458 -13.70 5.98 -13.19
C THR A 458 -12.19 5.92 -13.30
N LEU A 459 -11.56 4.74 -13.24
CA LEU A 459 -10.12 4.58 -13.48
C LEU A 459 -9.73 5.04 -14.88
N GLU A 460 -10.54 4.73 -15.90
CA GLU A 460 -10.31 5.19 -17.28
C GLU A 460 -10.16 6.72 -17.39
N LYS A 461 -10.90 7.47 -16.56
CA LYS A 461 -10.88 8.94 -16.56
C LYS A 461 -9.83 9.52 -15.60
N THR A 462 -9.48 8.80 -14.54
CA THR A 462 -8.64 9.32 -13.44
C THR A 462 -7.17 8.96 -13.60
N VAL A 463 -6.85 7.77 -14.12
CA VAL A 463 -5.46 7.34 -14.36
C VAL A 463 -4.71 8.30 -15.29
N PRO A 464 -5.29 8.81 -16.41
CA PRO A 464 -4.61 9.78 -17.28
C PRO A 464 -4.18 11.07 -16.56
N VAL A 465 -4.93 11.50 -15.54
CA VAL A 465 -4.59 12.68 -14.72
C VAL A 465 -3.72 12.34 -13.50
N GLY A 466 -3.31 11.08 -13.35
CA GLY A 466 -2.38 10.64 -12.29
C GLY A 466 -3.05 10.34 -10.97
N VAL A 467 -4.34 10.02 -11.00
CA VAL A 467 -5.17 9.76 -9.84
C VAL A 467 -5.74 8.35 -9.98
N ALA A 468 -5.71 7.57 -8.90
CA ALA A 468 -6.39 6.29 -8.87
C ALA A 468 -7.13 6.15 -7.53
N PHE A 469 -8.03 5.19 -7.46
CA PHE A 469 -8.64 4.81 -6.19
C PHE A 469 -8.33 3.37 -5.86
N HIS A 470 -8.44 3.06 -4.58
CA HIS A 470 -8.11 1.75 -4.06
C HIS A 470 -9.18 1.33 -3.06
N ARG A 471 -10.15 0.53 -3.53
CA ARG A 471 -11.30 0.03 -2.75
C ARG A 471 -11.34 -1.49 -2.83
N LYS A 472 -11.64 -2.15 -1.72
CA LYS A 472 -11.87 -3.61 -1.72
C LYS A 472 -13.31 -3.91 -2.15
N ILE A 473 -13.53 -4.97 -2.93
CA ILE A 473 -14.88 -5.54 -3.11
C ILE A 473 -15.38 -5.95 -1.73
N VAL A 474 -16.39 -5.25 -1.22
CA VAL A 474 -17.20 -5.76 -0.13
C VAL A 474 -18.22 -6.67 -0.79
N SER A 475 -18.15 -7.97 -0.52
CA SER A 475 -19.25 -8.87 -0.85
C SER A 475 -20.45 -8.47 0.00
N CYS A 476 -21.24 -7.52 -0.49
CA CYS A 476 -22.51 -7.16 0.12
C CYS A 476 -23.50 -8.28 -0.20
N VAL A 477 -23.54 -9.30 0.65
CA VAL A 477 -24.70 -10.22 0.74
C VAL A 477 -25.92 -9.53 1.37
N VAL A 478 -25.83 -8.27 1.81
CA VAL A 478 -26.98 -7.58 2.42
C VAL A 478 -27.10 -6.15 1.89
N LYS A 479 -27.80 -5.98 0.76
CA LYS A 479 -28.52 -4.74 0.40
C LYS A 479 -29.46 -4.99 -0.79
N ALA A 480 -30.30 -6.02 -0.68
CA ALA A 480 -31.54 -6.07 -1.46
C ALA A 480 -32.56 -5.20 -0.75
N HIS A 481 -32.66 -3.93 -1.13
CA HIS A 481 -33.81 -3.01 -0.97
C HIS A 481 -33.32 -1.56 -1.02
N PHE A 482 -32.88 -1.10 -2.20
CA PHE A 482 -33.06 0.29 -2.62
C PHE A 482 -32.88 0.30 -4.14
N THR A 483 -33.99 0.49 -4.85
CA THR A 483 -34.05 0.62 -6.30
C THR A 483 -33.62 2.02 -6.67
N ASP A 484 -32.35 2.19 -7.02
CA ASP A 484 -31.88 3.22 -7.95
C ASP A 484 -30.59 2.68 -8.59
N LEU A 485 -30.76 2.26 -9.85
CA LEU A 485 -29.87 1.37 -10.58
C LEU A 485 -29.06 2.23 -11.57
N ASP A 486 -27.88 2.73 -11.16
CA ASP A 486 -26.85 3.25 -12.09
C ASP A 486 -25.45 3.41 -11.46
N SER A 487 -25.13 2.67 -10.39
CA SER A 487 -23.76 2.57 -9.88
C SER A 487 -23.32 1.11 -9.79
N THR A 488 -22.53 0.67 -10.77
CA THR A 488 -21.63 -0.49 -10.69
C THR A 488 -20.57 -0.24 -9.63
N ASP A 489 -20.98 -0.18 -8.36
CA ASP A 489 -20.11 0.17 -7.22
C ASP A 489 -19.44 -1.10 -6.64
N ALA A 490 -18.95 -1.96 -7.54
CA ALA A 490 -18.14 -3.11 -7.19
C ALA A 490 -16.71 -2.62 -6.88
N GLY A 491 -16.13 -3.06 -5.77
CA GLY A 491 -14.74 -2.69 -5.44
C GLY A 491 -13.73 -3.28 -6.43
N LEU A 492 -12.44 -3.01 -6.21
CA LEU A 492 -11.36 -3.56 -7.03
C LEU A 492 -10.94 -4.94 -6.53
N THR A 493 -10.58 -5.81 -7.48
CA THR A 493 -9.97 -7.12 -7.28
C THR A 493 -8.60 -7.00 -6.61
N ALA A 494 -7.99 -8.11 -6.18
CA ALA A 494 -6.63 -8.06 -5.63
C ALA A 494 -5.58 -7.70 -6.70
N GLU A 495 -5.78 -8.16 -7.94
CA GLU A 495 -4.88 -7.92 -9.06
C GLU A 495 -4.85 -6.44 -9.47
N GLU A 496 -6.02 -5.82 -9.68
CA GLU A 496 -6.13 -4.38 -10.01
C GLU A 496 -5.50 -3.50 -8.91
N ARG A 497 -5.69 -3.89 -7.64
CA ARG A 497 -5.12 -3.20 -6.48
C ARG A 497 -3.58 -3.27 -6.48
N ASP A 498 -3.01 -4.44 -6.77
CA ASP A 498 -1.56 -4.63 -6.88
C ASP A 498 -0.98 -3.82 -8.07
N LEU A 499 -1.68 -3.73 -9.20
CA LEU A 499 -1.28 -2.89 -10.35
C LEU A 499 -1.26 -1.40 -9.98
N ILE A 500 -2.32 -0.90 -9.34
CA ILE A 500 -2.42 0.50 -8.91
C ILE A 500 -1.36 0.85 -7.86
N ALA A 501 -1.13 -0.05 -6.90
CA ALA A 501 -0.09 0.11 -5.89
C ALA A 501 1.30 0.22 -6.55
N THR A 502 1.61 -0.69 -7.48
CA THR A 502 2.87 -0.68 -8.23
C THR A 502 3.04 0.61 -9.04
N ALA A 503 1.99 1.07 -9.71
CA ALA A 503 2.02 2.31 -10.47
C ALA A 503 2.24 3.55 -9.59
N TYR A 504 1.73 3.54 -8.36
CA TYR A 504 1.97 4.60 -7.39
C TYR A 504 3.41 4.60 -6.87
N ASP A 505 3.96 3.44 -6.54
CA ASP A 505 5.36 3.29 -6.13
C ASP A 505 6.33 3.76 -7.22
N LEU A 506 6.00 3.49 -8.49
CA LEU A 506 6.77 3.98 -9.65
C LEU A 506 6.53 5.46 -9.97
N GLY A 507 5.62 6.14 -9.25
CA GLY A 507 5.28 7.55 -9.44
C GLY A 507 4.46 7.85 -10.70
N VAL A 508 3.92 6.83 -11.36
CA VAL A 508 3.01 6.96 -12.52
C VAL A 508 1.68 7.57 -12.06
N ILE A 509 1.18 7.08 -10.93
CA ILE A 509 0.08 7.67 -10.16
C ILE A 509 0.67 8.49 -9.00
N LYS A 510 0.14 9.68 -8.76
CA LYS A 510 0.60 10.58 -7.68
C LYS A 510 -0.42 10.71 -6.56
N VAL A 511 -1.69 10.47 -6.82
CA VAL A 511 -2.75 10.57 -5.81
C VAL A 511 -3.52 9.26 -5.76
N ILE A 512 -3.55 8.60 -4.60
CA ILE A 512 -4.44 7.48 -4.35
C ILE A 512 -5.56 7.94 -3.41
N VAL A 513 -6.79 7.60 -3.75
CA VAL A 513 -7.95 7.69 -2.85
C VAL A 513 -8.28 6.30 -2.33
N ALA A 514 -8.08 6.05 -1.04
CA ALA A 514 -8.26 4.74 -0.42
C ALA A 514 -9.39 4.74 0.62
N THR A 515 -9.96 3.55 0.88
CA THR A 515 -10.86 3.33 2.01
C THR A 515 -10.06 3.03 3.29
N CYS A 516 -10.63 3.32 4.46
CA CYS A 516 -9.99 3.15 5.77
C CYS A 516 -9.43 1.74 6.02
N SER A 517 -10.21 0.71 5.69
CA SER A 517 -9.84 -0.70 5.83
C SER A 517 -8.65 -1.12 4.96
N LEU A 518 -8.28 -0.28 3.99
CA LEU A 518 -7.15 -0.50 3.11
C LEU A 518 -5.86 0.15 3.63
N ALA A 519 -5.97 1.34 4.22
CA ALA A 519 -4.83 2.07 4.78
C ALA A 519 -4.09 1.26 5.86
N ALA A 520 -4.81 0.41 6.60
CA ALA A 520 -4.24 -0.47 7.61
C ALA A 520 -3.50 -1.71 7.05
N GLY A 521 -3.70 -2.03 5.76
CA GLY A 521 -3.25 -3.30 5.18
C GLY A 521 -2.23 -3.20 4.05
N ILE A 522 -1.94 -2.00 3.55
CA ILE A 522 -1.06 -1.82 2.39
C ILE A 522 0.04 -0.81 2.70
N ASN A 523 1.29 -1.23 2.49
CA ASN A 523 2.47 -0.39 2.61
C ASN A 523 2.62 0.55 1.40
N LEU A 524 1.80 1.61 1.36
CA LEU A 524 1.89 2.68 0.36
C LEU A 524 2.45 3.95 1.01
N PRO A 525 3.77 4.18 0.98
CA PRO A 525 4.37 5.37 1.57
C PRO A 525 3.96 6.62 0.79
N ALA A 526 3.27 7.55 1.45
CA ALA A 526 2.88 8.83 0.89
C ALA A 526 3.60 9.99 1.60
N ARG A 527 3.93 11.06 0.86
CA ARG A 527 4.50 12.28 1.44
C ARG A 527 3.48 13.01 2.30
N ARG A 528 2.20 12.94 1.91
CA ARG A 528 1.07 13.50 2.64
C ARG A 528 -0.05 12.47 2.69
N VAL A 529 -0.50 12.16 3.90
CA VAL A 529 -1.71 11.36 4.14
C VAL A 529 -2.81 12.31 4.62
N ILE A 530 -3.98 12.25 4.01
CA ILE A 530 -5.12 13.12 4.31
C ILE A 530 -6.28 12.23 4.75
N LEU A 531 -6.71 12.38 6.01
CA LEU A 531 -7.88 11.68 6.54
C LEU A 531 -9.12 12.55 6.32
N HIS A 532 -10.06 12.09 5.50
CA HIS A 532 -11.30 12.81 5.21
C HIS A 532 -12.30 12.62 6.35
N GLY A 533 -12.22 13.52 7.34
CA GLY A 533 -13.08 13.52 8.52
C GLY A 533 -12.47 12.77 9.70
N ALA A 534 -13.04 13.00 10.88
CA ALA A 534 -12.60 12.40 12.14
C ALA A 534 -13.27 11.05 12.45
N ARG A 535 -14.10 10.54 11.53
CA ARG A 535 -14.82 9.26 11.68
C ARG A 535 -14.38 8.27 10.61
N MET A 536 -14.30 6.99 10.99
CA MET A 536 -14.15 5.86 10.09
C MET A 536 -15.23 4.85 10.44
N GLY A 537 -16.22 4.67 9.57
CA GLY A 537 -17.43 3.91 9.85
C GLY A 537 -18.31 4.61 10.89
N ALA A 538 -18.76 3.84 11.88
CA ALA A 538 -19.53 4.37 13.00
C ALA A 538 -18.67 5.10 14.05
N ASP A 539 -17.36 4.85 14.05
CA ASP A 539 -16.46 5.22 15.14
C ASP A 539 -15.58 6.43 14.80
N PHE A 540 -15.11 7.13 15.83
CA PHE A 540 -14.10 8.16 15.68
C PHE A 540 -12.72 7.53 15.44
N VAL A 541 -11.87 8.20 14.66
CA VAL A 541 -10.47 7.81 14.48
C VAL A 541 -9.78 7.81 15.84
N GLY A 542 -9.40 6.62 16.31
CA GLY A 542 -8.73 6.43 17.58
C GLY A 542 -7.24 6.83 17.55
N PRO A 543 -6.60 7.00 18.72
CA PRO A 543 -5.17 7.31 18.82
C PRO A 543 -4.23 6.26 18.23
N SER A 544 -4.71 5.05 17.95
CA SER A 544 -3.95 3.99 17.27
C SER A 544 -3.84 4.20 15.76
N MET A 545 -4.70 5.04 15.17
CA MET A 545 -4.67 5.40 13.74
C MET A 545 -4.10 6.79 13.46
N LEU A 546 -3.91 7.61 14.50
CA LEU A 546 -3.15 8.87 14.47
C LEU A 546 -1.70 8.57 14.85
#